data_AF-A0A497QMJ5-F1
#
_entry.id   AF-A0A497QMJ5-F1
#
_cell.length_a   1.000
_cell.length_b   1.000
_cell.length_c   1.000
_cell.angle_alpha   90.00
_cell.angle_beta   90.00
_cell.angle_gamma   90.00
#
_symmetry.space_group_name_H-M   'P 1'
#
loop_
_entity.id
_entity.type
_entity.pdbx_description
1 polymer ?
#
loop_
_entity_poly.entity_id
_entity_poly.type
_entity_poly.pdbx_seq_one_letter_code
_entity_poly.pdbx_strand_id
1 'polypeptide(L)'
;MQWVQYILYADTWWYTIFFFYTNILFLLSAVGMGMWIALDSKISSKHNIIIWILGIISFGYLVGVNFIDDFKSVFHFYWISGDYNFLTFPYSALIVLIALNVLPAQLNLKGLKSWKEKFQKAIREISSSTYHILLVQILWFSIWYHYKSSIHTGFDDNPLNYIWFYPLNLLIGFVGGYLWYRFDQYWIPKSREVPIWALLYYILTLSSSIFYVSWFFGQFVVFWKYPIPDVFYPV
;
A
#
# COMPACT_ATOMS: atom_id res chain seq x y z
N MET A 1 -16.78 -3.54 -38.05
CA MET A 1 -16.83 -2.25 -37.31
C MET A 1 -17.27 -2.41 -35.86
N GLN A 2 -18.31 -3.19 -35.55
CA GLN A 2 -18.77 -3.42 -34.16
C GLN A 2 -17.70 -4.01 -33.22
N TRP A 3 -16.85 -4.93 -33.69
CA TRP A 3 -15.78 -5.52 -32.88
C TRP A 3 -14.68 -4.54 -32.45
N VAL A 4 -14.36 -3.56 -33.30
CA VAL A 4 -13.34 -2.53 -32.99
C VAL A 4 -13.88 -1.53 -31.97
N GLN A 5 -15.17 -1.18 -32.08
CA GLN A 5 -15.85 -0.36 -31.07
C GLN A 5 -15.92 -1.07 -29.72
N TYR A 6 -16.25 -2.37 -29.69
CA TYR A 6 -16.30 -3.14 -28.44
C TYR A 6 -14.95 -3.19 -27.71
N ILE A 7 -13.85 -3.34 -28.43
CA ILE A 7 -12.49 -3.33 -27.85
C ILE A 7 -12.16 -1.94 -27.28
N LEU A 8 -12.41 -0.86 -28.03
CA LEU A 8 -12.11 0.50 -27.59
C LEU A 8 -12.98 0.96 -26.39
N TYR A 9 -14.26 0.58 -26.35
CA TYR A 9 -15.16 0.93 -25.23
C TYR A 9 -14.88 0.10 -23.98
N ALA A 10 -14.62 -1.21 -24.13
CA ALA A 10 -14.20 -2.05 -23.01
C ALA A 10 -12.92 -1.47 -22.39
N ASP A 11 -11.93 -1.13 -23.21
CA ASP A 11 -10.66 -0.57 -22.76
C ASP A 11 -10.85 0.78 -22.04
N THR A 12 -11.67 1.69 -22.57
CA THR A 12 -11.86 3.03 -21.94
C THR A 12 -12.59 2.96 -20.58
N TRP A 13 -13.58 2.07 -20.46
CA TRP A 13 -14.23 1.80 -19.16
C TRP A 13 -13.26 1.17 -18.16
N TRP A 14 -12.43 0.22 -18.60
CA TRP A 14 -11.37 -0.36 -17.77
C TRP A 14 -10.35 0.68 -17.31
N TYR A 15 -9.89 1.57 -18.18
CA TYR A 15 -8.98 2.67 -17.80
C TYR A 15 -9.62 3.65 -16.82
N THR A 16 -10.91 3.94 -16.98
CA THR A 16 -11.64 4.83 -16.07
C THR A 16 -11.80 4.20 -14.68
N ILE A 17 -12.24 2.94 -14.62
CA ILE A 17 -12.30 2.17 -13.37
C ILE A 17 -10.92 2.08 -12.73
N PHE A 18 -9.88 1.75 -13.51
CA PHE A 18 -8.51 1.61 -13.02
C PHE A 18 -7.97 2.94 -12.49
N PHE A 19 -8.25 4.06 -13.18
CA PHE A 19 -7.93 5.39 -12.69
C PHE A 19 -8.54 5.62 -11.31
N PHE A 20 -9.83 5.34 -11.11
CA PHE A 20 -10.48 5.50 -9.81
C PHE A 20 -9.94 4.53 -8.75
N TYR A 21 -9.71 3.25 -9.07
CA TYR A 21 -9.19 2.25 -8.12
C TYR A 21 -7.74 2.47 -7.71
N THR A 22 -6.93 3.03 -8.60
CA THR A 22 -5.53 3.38 -8.30
C THR A 22 -5.37 4.80 -7.77
N ASN A 23 -6.46 5.59 -7.74
CA ASN A 23 -6.38 6.95 -7.26
C ASN A 23 -6.27 6.99 -5.73
N ILE A 24 -5.35 7.81 -5.22
CA ILE A 24 -5.22 8.07 -3.79
C ILE A 24 -6.52 8.57 -3.16
N LEU A 25 -7.40 9.20 -3.94
CA LEU A 25 -8.72 9.64 -3.50
C LEU A 25 -9.60 8.49 -2.99
N PHE A 26 -9.45 7.28 -3.55
CA PHE A 26 -10.20 6.10 -3.10
C PHE A 26 -9.76 5.64 -1.70
N LEU A 27 -8.49 5.90 -1.36
CA LEU A 27 -7.89 5.62 -0.06
C LEU A 27 -8.15 6.74 0.97
N LEU A 28 -8.79 7.86 0.60
CA LEU A 28 -9.07 8.95 1.54
C LEU A 28 -9.96 8.50 2.70
N SER A 29 -10.84 7.52 2.47
CA SER A 29 -11.63 6.93 3.55
C SER A 29 -10.75 6.28 4.61
N ALA A 30 -9.71 5.54 4.20
CA ALA A 30 -8.72 4.97 5.10
C ALA A 30 -7.93 6.05 5.86
N VAL A 31 -7.50 7.11 5.14
CA VAL A 31 -6.81 8.26 5.74
C VAL A 31 -7.70 8.94 6.78
N GLY A 32 -8.98 9.18 6.45
CA GLY A 32 -9.95 9.78 7.35
C GLY A 32 -10.18 8.95 8.62
N MET A 33 -10.26 7.63 8.49
CA MET A 33 -10.35 6.73 9.66
C MET A 33 -9.09 6.81 10.54
N GLY A 34 -7.90 6.84 9.92
CA GLY A 34 -6.64 7.03 10.64
C GLY A 34 -6.59 8.35 11.40
N MET A 35 -6.99 9.45 10.75
CA MET A 35 -7.11 10.77 11.38
C MET A 35 -8.14 10.77 12.52
N TRP A 36 -9.27 10.08 12.35
CA TRP A 36 -10.30 9.96 13.38
C TRP A 36 -9.75 9.31 14.65
N ILE A 37 -9.02 8.19 14.52
CA ILE A 37 -8.35 7.50 15.64
C ILE A 37 -7.28 8.39 16.27
N ALA A 38 -6.56 9.18 15.47
CA ALA A 38 -5.50 10.04 15.96
C ALA A 38 -6.00 11.15 16.89
N LEU A 39 -7.26 11.60 16.74
CA LEU A 39 -7.86 12.61 17.61
C LEU A 39 -8.13 12.09 19.03
N ASP A 40 -8.59 10.84 19.13
CA ASP A 40 -8.77 10.16 20.42
C ASP A 40 -8.65 8.65 20.21
N SER A 41 -7.55 8.07 20.69
CA SER A 41 -7.27 6.66 20.52
C SER A 41 -7.86 5.79 21.63
N LYS A 42 -8.59 6.32 22.63
CA LYS A 42 -9.13 5.50 23.72
C LYS A 42 -10.29 4.62 23.23
N ILE A 43 -10.19 3.31 23.44
CA ILE A 43 -11.19 2.34 22.97
C ILE A 43 -12.57 2.55 23.59
N SER A 44 -12.63 3.07 24.81
CA SER A 44 -13.87 3.36 25.55
C SER A 44 -14.46 4.74 25.26
N SER A 45 -13.85 5.53 24.37
CA SER A 45 -14.34 6.86 24.03
C SER A 45 -15.61 6.79 23.18
N LYS A 46 -16.58 7.66 23.47
CA LYS A 46 -17.79 7.82 22.65
C LYS A 46 -17.44 8.23 21.21
N HIS A 47 -16.33 8.93 21.02
CA HIS A 47 -15.77 9.28 19.71
C HIS A 47 -15.56 8.06 18.80
N ASN A 48 -15.16 6.92 19.39
CA ASN A 48 -14.80 5.71 18.67
C ASN A 48 -15.97 4.73 18.46
N ILE A 49 -17.19 5.08 18.87
CA ILE A 49 -18.36 4.22 18.65
C ILE A 49 -18.61 3.97 17.16
N ILE A 50 -18.33 4.97 16.32
CA ILE A 50 -18.49 4.87 14.87
C ILE A 50 -17.54 3.83 14.28
N ILE A 51 -16.31 3.73 14.81
CA ILE A 51 -15.32 2.73 14.38
C ILE A 51 -15.77 1.33 14.75
N TRP A 52 -16.38 1.15 15.92
CA TRP A 52 -16.94 -0.15 16.31
C TRP A 52 -18.06 -0.60 15.38
N ILE A 53 -19.04 0.28 15.13
CA ILE A 53 -20.18 -0.04 14.26
C ILE A 53 -19.70 -0.32 12.83
N LEU A 54 -18.90 0.60 12.26
CA LEU A 54 -18.38 0.43 10.91
C LEU A 54 -17.43 -0.76 10.80
N GLY A 55 -16.63 -1.04 11.83
CA GLY A 55 -15.71 -2.18 11.86
C GLY A 55 -16.45 -3.52 11.81
N ILE A 56 -17.55 -3.67 12.56
CA ILE A 56 -18.39 -4.87 12.51
C ILE A 56 -19.06 -5.00 11.14
N ILE A 57 -19.62 -3.91 10.61
CA ILE A 57 -20.23 -3.90 9.26
C ILE A 57 -19.20 -4.26 8.20
N SER A 58 -18.02 -3.67 8.26
CA SER A 58 -16.88 -3.92 7.38
C SER A 58 -16.43 -5.38 7.43
N PHE A 59 -16.33 -5.96 8.63
CA PHE A 59 -16.02 -7.37 8.80
C PHE A 59 -17.10 -8.28 8.21
N GLY A 60 -18.38 -8.02 8.49
CA GLY A 60 -19.50 -8.77 7.92
C GLY A 60 -19.55 -8.68 6.39
N TYR A 61 -19.29 -7.48 5.84
CA TYR A 61 -19.15 -7.25 4.41
C TYR A 61 -18.02 -8.11 3.80
N LEU A 62 -16.82 -8.10 4.41
CA LEU A 62 -15.69 -8.89 3.94
C LEU A 62 -15.96 -10.40 4.01
N VAL A 63 -16.60 -10.87 5.08
CA VAL A 63 -16.99 -12.28 5.20
C VAL A 63 -18.01 -12.64 4.11
N GLY A 64 -19.03 -11.80 3.91
CA GLY A 64 -20.06 -12.02 2.90
C GLY A 64 -19.47 -12.08 1.49
N VAL A 65 -18.67 -11.08 1.11
CA VAL A 65 -18.09 -10.99 -0.24
C VAL A 65 -17.07 -12.09 -0.51
N ASN A 66 -16.36 -12.61 0.50
CA ASN A 66 -15.35 -13.65 0.25
C ASN A 66 -15.92 -15.08 0.37
N PHE A 67 -16.86 -15.33 1.28
CA PHE A 67 -17.27 -16.68 1.66
C PHE A 67 -18.73 -17.05 1.33
N ILE A 68 -19.58 -16.09 0.94
CA ILE A 68 -21.01 -16.34 0.68
C ILE A 68 -21.32 -16.01 -0.79
N ASP A 69 -21.50 -17.03 -1.62
CA ASP A 69 -21.67 -16.84 -3.07
C ASP A 69 -22.95 -16.06 -3.43
N ASP A 70 -24.04 -16.29 -2.71
CA ASP A 70 -25.27 -15.50 -2.88
C ASP A 70 -25.06 -14.03 -2.53
N PHE A 71 -24.22 -13.74 -1.53
CA PHE A 71 -23.88 -12.37 -1.14
C PHE A 71 -23.02 -11.68 -2.20
N LYS A 72 -22.09 -12.42 -2.84
CA LYS A 72 -21.34 -11.93 -4.01
C LYS A 72 -22.30 -11.50 -5.11
N SER A 73 -23.28 -12.34 -5.44
CA SER A 73 -24.26 -12.07 -6.51
C SER A 73 -25.08 -10.79 -6.29
N VAL A 74 -25.45 -10.50 -5.03
CA VAL A 74 -26.23 -9.32 -4.65
C VAL A 74 -25.38 -8.05 -4.61
N PHE A 75 -24.09 -8.16 -4.27
CA PHE A 75 -23.17 -7.02 -4.13
C PHE A 75 -22.23 -6.82 -5.34
N HIS A 76 -22.48 -7.49 -6.47
CA HIS A 76 -21.84 -7.21 -7.77
C HIS A 76 -22.20 -5.82 -8.35
N PHE A 77 -22.50 -4.82 -7.51
CA PHE A 77 -22.36 -3.42 -7.89
C PHE A 77 -20.88 -3.14 -8.12
N TYR A 78 -20.49 -2.97 -9.39
CA TYR A 78 -19.12 -2.75 -9.86
C TYR A 78 -18.32 -1.67 -9.11
N TRP A 79 -18.97 -0.79 -8.32
CA TRP A 79 -18.35 0.28 -7.55
C TRP A 79 -18.04 -0.08 -6.09
N ILE A 80 -18.72 -1.09 -5.53
CA ILE A 80 -18.51 -1.58 -4.16
C ILE A 80 -17.80 -2.93 -4.19
N SER A 81 -17.79 -3.64 -5.31
CA SER A 81 -17.02 -4.89 -5.46
C SER A 81 -15.50 -4.64 -5.42
N GLY A 82 -14.77 -5.34 -4.56
CA GLY A 82 -13.30 -5.34 -4.50
C GLY A 82 -12.71 -5.03 -3.12
N ASP A 83 -11.37 -5.01 -3.04
CA ASP A 83 -10.61 -4.98 -1.78
C ASP A 83 -10.36 -3.56 -1.22
N TYR A 84 -10.63 -2.53 -2.03
CA TYR A 84 -10.28 -1.15 -1.71
C TYR A 84 -11.51 -0.26 -1.78
N ASN A 85 -12.44 -0.32 -0.82
CA ASN A 85 -13.59 0.58 -0.78
C ASN A 85 -13.88 1.04 0.65
N PHE A 86 -14.81 1.99 0.82
CA PHE A 86 -15.13 2.53 2.15
C PHE A 86 -15.51 1.46 3.19
N LEU A 87 -16.11 0.35 2.77
CA LEU A 87 -16.48 -0.77 3.64
C LEU A 87 -15.33 -1.73 3.91
N THR A 88 -14.16 -1.60 3.27
CA THR A 88 -13.00 -2.47 3.54
C THR A 88 -12.00 -1.88 4.52
N PHE A 89 -12.01 -0.57 4.78
CA PHE A 89 -11.06 0.04 5.73
C PHE A 89 -11.48 0.04 7.20
N PRO A 90 -12.77 0.10 7.57
CA PRO A 90 -13.17 0.23 8.97
C PRO A 90 -12.78 -0.96 9.85
N TYR A 91 -12.73 -2.20 9.32
CA TYR A 91 -12.24 -3.33 10.11
C TYR A 91 -10.76 -3.15 10.50
N SER A 92 -9.92 -2.66 9.57
CA SER A 92 -8.51 -2.37 9.83
C SER A 92 -8.37 -1.26 10.85
N ALA A 93 -9.19 -0.21 10.75
CA ALA A 93 -9.24 0.88 11.72
C ALA A 93 -9.59 0.36 13.13
N LEU A 94 -10.55 -0.57 13.23
CA LEU A 94 -10.92 -1.21 14.50
C LEU A 94 -9.76 -2.04 15.08
N ILE A 95 -9.06 -2.82 14.25
CA ILE A 95 -7.88 -3.58 14.68
C ILE A 95 -6.79 -2.63 15.20
N VAL A 96 -6.52 -1.54 14.49
CA VAL A 96 -5.54 -0.53 14.91
C VAL A 96 -5.95 0.12 16.23
N LEU A 97 -7.22 0.49 16.39
CA LEU A 97 -7.74 1.04 17.64
C LEU A 97 -7.52 0.07 18.81
N ILE A 98 -7.84 -1.21 18.62
CA ILE A 98 -7.60 -2.26 19.63
C ILE A 98 -6.10 -2.34 19.94
N ALA A 99 -5.25 -2.41 18.92
CA ALA A 99 -3.81 -2.50 19.07
C ALA A 99 -3.24 -1.32 19.87
N LEU A 100 -3.68 -0.09 19.59
CA LEU A 100 -3.22 1.11 20.32
C LEU A 100 -3.60 1.11 21.80
N ASN A 101 -4.65 0.40 22.21
CA ASN A 101 -5.08 0.31 23.61
C ASN A 101 -4.50 -0.89 24.35
N VAL A 102 -4.18 -1.96 23.63
CA VAL A 102 -3.54 -3.15 24.19
C VAL A 102 -2.02 -2.97 24.27
N LEU A 103 -1.43 -2.26 23.30
CA LEU A 103 0.00 -2.01 23.24
C LEU A 103 0.39 -0.85 24.19
N PRO A 104 1.45 -1.03 24.99
CA PRO A 104 1.91 -0.04 25.95
C PRO A 104 2.48 1.22 25.29
N ALA A 105 1.97 2.40 25.68
CA ALA A 105 2.28 3.69 25.07
C ALA A 105 3.65 4.32 25.45
N GLN A 106 4.27 3.91 26.57
CA GLN A 106 5.54 4.49 27.03
C GLN A 106 6.57 3.42 27.40
N LEU A 107 7.80 3.69 26.97
CA LEU A 107 9.00 2.89 27.17
C LEU A 107 9.80 3.48 28.33
N ASN A 108 9.91 2.76 29.45
CA ASN A 108 10.87 3.11 30.50
C ASN A 108 12.20 2.40 30.18
N LEU A 109 13.03 3.02 29.34
CA LEU A 109 14.25 2.42 28.77
C LEU A 109 15.42 2.28 29.78
N LYS A 110 15.19 2.40 31.08
CA LYS A 110 16.24 2.20 32.10
C LYS A 110 16.38 0.71 32.43
N GLY A 111 17.16 0.02 31.62
CA GLY A 111 17.61 -1.36 31.85
C GLY A 111 16.69 -2.40 31.26
N LEU A 112 16.96 -2.80 30.01
CA LEU A 112 16.28 -3.90 29.31
C LEU A 112 16.48 -5.23 30.07
N LYS A 113 15.54 -5.57 30.95
CA LYS A 113 15.54 -6.84 31.70
C LYS A 113 14.37 -7.75 31.32
N SER A 114 13.28 -7.21 30.78
CA SER A 114 12.06 -7.98 30.47
C SER A 114 11.88 -8.25 28.97
N TRP A 115 11.26 -9.38 28.62
CA TRP A 115 10.84 -9.71 27.24
C TRP A 115 9.92 -8.64 26.65
N LYS A 116 9.07 -8.02 27.49
CA LYS A 116 8.16 -6.95 27.10
C LYS A 116 8.91 -5.71 26.57
N GLU A 117 10.04 -5.36 27.18
CA GLU A 117 10.85 -4.21 26.78
C GLU A 117 11.59 -4.47 25.46
N LYS A 118 12.07 -5.71 25.25
CA LYS A 118 12.69 -6.13 23.98
C LYS A 118 11.68 -6.09 22.84
N PHE A 119 10.47 -6.61 23.07
CA PHE A 119 9.38 -6.60 22.10
C PHE A 119 8.96 -5.18 21.73
N GLN A 120 8.78 -4.30 22.72
CA GLN A 120 8.48 -2.88 22.49
C GLN A 120 9.58 -2.17 21.68
N LYS A 121 10.86 -2.43 21.98
CA LYS A 121 11.98 -1.88 21.20
C LYS A 121 11.89 -2.32 19.74
N ALA A 122 11.64 -3.60 19.49
CA ALA A 122 11.47 -4.12 18.13
C ALA A 122 10.30 -3.44 17.41
N ILE A 123 9.13 -3.31 18.05
CA ILE A 123 7.98 -2.60 17.49
C ILE A 123 8.35 -1.16 17.12
N ARG A 124 9.04 -0.44 18.01
CA ARG A 124 9.44 0.94 17.75
C ARG A 124 10.40 1.05 16.57
N GLU A 125 11.39 0.15 16.49
CA GLU A 125 12.34 0.11 15.38
C GLU A 125 11.63 -0.19 14.05
N ILE A 126 10.71 -1.16 14.04
CA ILE A 126 9.87 -1.48 12.88
C ILE A 126 9.00 -0.29 12.48
N SER A 127 8.32 0.34 13.44
CA SER A 127 7.48 1.52 13.20
C SER A 127 8.29 2.67 12.62
N SER A 128 9.52 2.88 13.11
CA SER A 128 10.42 3.92 12.59
C SER A 128 10.97 3.56 11.20
N SER A 129 10.99 2.28 10.83
CA SER A 129 11.45 1.78 9.52
C SER A 129 10.33 1.66 8.48
N THR A 130 9.07 1.96 8.84
CA THR A 130 7.90 1.65 8.00
C THR A 130 7.95 2.35 6.64
N TYR A 131 8.49 3.57 6.58
CA TYR A 131 8.70 4.28 5.31
C TYR A 131 9.67 3.54 4.38
N HIS A 132 10.84 3.11 4.88
CA HIS A 132 11.81 2.35 4.10
C HIS A 132 11.27 0.97 3.70
N ILE A 133 10.49 0.31 4.56
CA ILE A 133 9.79 -0.94 4.23
C ILE A 133 8.85 -0.73 3.05
N LEU A 134 8.05 0.33 3.06
CA LEU A 134 7.16 0.66 1.94
C LEU A 134 7.95 0.91 0.65
N LEU A 135 9.06 1.64 0.71
CA LEU A 135 9.90 1.90 -0.47
C LEU A 135 10.50 0.63 -1.05
N VAL A 136 11.02 -0.28 -0.21
CA VAL A 136 11.56 -1.57 -0.67
C VAL A 136 10.45 -2.43 -1.26
N GLN A 137 9.25 -2.44 -0.68
CA GLN A 137 8.11 -3.15 -1.24
C GLN A 137 7.75 -2.62 -2.63
N ILE A 138 7.65 -1.29 -2.79
CA ILE A 138 7.38 -0.67 -4.10
C ILE A 138 8.44 -1.06 -5.11
N LEU A 139 9.72 -0.96 -4.75
CA LEU A 139 10.84 -1.34 -5.62
C LEU A 139 10.80 -2.82 -5.99
N TRP A 140 10.62 -3.70 -5.00
CA TRP A 140 10.55 -5.14 -5.18
C TRP A 140 9.40 -5.54 -6.10
N PHE A 141 8.19 -5.03 -5.85
CA PHE A 141 7.04 -5.29 -6.71
C PHE A 141 7.24 -4.72 -8.11
N SER A 142 7.86 -3.55 -8.25
CA SER A 142 8.16 -2.95 -9.57
C SER A 142 9.10 -3.83 -10.39
N ILE A 143 10.15 -4.37 -9.76
CA ILE A 143 11.05 -5.34 -10.39
C ILE A 143 10.27 -6.60 -10.78
N TRP A 144 9.52 -7.16 -9.85
CA TRP A 144 8.77 -8.40 -10.08
C TRP A 144 7.75 -8.26 -11.23
N TYR A 145 6.94 -7.20 -11.23
CA TYR A 145 5.96 -6.93 -12.29
C TYR A 145 6.61 -6.71 -13.65
N HIS A 146 7.83 -6.18 -13.69
CA HIS A 146 8.55 -6.04 -14.96
C HIS A 146 9.06 -7.38 -15.50
N TYR A 147 9.49 -8.29 -14.62
CA TYR A 147 9.94 -9.63 -15.01
C TYR A 147 8.79 -10.60 -15.34
N LYS A 148 7.64 -10.43 -14.69
CA LYS A 148 6.45 -11.27 -14.94
C LYS A 148 5.43 -10.47 -15.76
N SER A 149 5.48 -10.63 -17.09
CA SER A 149 4.74 -9.83 -18.08
C SER A 149 3.20 -9.94 -18.05
N SER A 150 2.61 -10.70 -17.12
CA SER A 150 1.16 -10.95 -17.08
C SER A 150 0.56 -10.44 -15.78
N ILE A 151 -0.10 -9.28 -15.86
CA ILE A 151 -0.95 -8.74 -14.80
C ILE A 151 -2.13 -9.68 -14.52
N HIS A 152 -2.59 -10.41 -15.54
CA HIS A 152 -3.77 -11.29 -15.48
C HIS A 152 -3.58 -12.54 -14.62
N THR A 153 -2.36 -13.06 -14.52
CA THR A 153 -2.05 -14.29 -13.76
C THR A 153 -1.40 -14.00 -12.40
N GLY A 154 -1.31 -12.72 -12.01
CA GLY A 154 -0.65 -12.31 -10.77
C GLY A 154 0.74 -12.94 -10.61
N PHE A 155 0.97 -13.61 -9.47
CA PHE A 155 2.25 -14.30 -9.21
C PHE A 155 2.36 -15.65 -9.92
N ASP A 156 1.27 -16.40 -10.04
CA ASP A 156 1.20 -17.72 -10.67
C ASP A 156 -0.26 -18.13 -10.91
N ASP A 157 -0.50 -19.03 -11.85
CA ASP A 157 -1.82 -19.66 -12.05
C ASP A 157 -2.14 -20.69 -10.96
N ASN A 158 -1.11 -21.17 -10.23
CA ASN A 158 -1.30 -22.09 -9.11
C ASN A 158 -1.48 -21.34 -7.77
N PRO A 159 -2.66 -21.42 -7.12
CA PRO A 159 -2.92 -20.77 -5.83
C PRO A 159 -1.96 -21.18 -4.72
N LEU A 160 -1.40 -22.40 -4.76
CA LEU A 160 -0.46 -22.87 -3.75
C LEU A 160 0.87 -22.10 -3.77
N ASN A 161 1.26 -21.54 -4.92
CA ASN A 161 2.50 -20.78 -5.03
C ASN A 161 2.40 -19.43 -4.30
N TYR A 162 1.18 -18.93 -4.05
CA TYR A 162 0.96 -17.76 -3.21
C TYR A 162 1.31 -18.00 -1.74
N ILE A 163 1.22 -19.25 -1.24
CA ILE A 163 1.52 -19.60 0.15
C ILE A 163 2.97 -19.26 0.50
N TRP A 164 3.90 -19.48 -0.43
CA TRP A 164 5.31 -19.18 -0.23
C TRP A 164 5.68 -17.76 -0.67
N PHE A 165 4.98 -17.24 -1.67
CA PHE A 165 5.21 -15.89 -2.19
C PHE A 165 4.94 -14.80 -1.16
N TYR A 166 3.81 -14.85 -0.45
CA TYR A 166 3.48 -13.81 0.53
C TYR A 166 4.50 -13.72 1.66
N PRO A 167 4.92 -14.83 2.32
CA PRO A 167 6.01 -14.79 3.29
C PRO A 167 7.33 -14.30 2.71
N LEU A 168 7.67 -14.68 1.47
CA LEU A 168 8.89 -14.22 0.81
C LEU A 168 8.86 -12.70 0.58
N ASN A 169 7.76 -12.16 0.07
CA ASN A 169 7.60 -10.71 -0.13
C ASN A 169 7.63 -9.95 1.18
N LEU A 170 6.97 -10.49 2.20
CA LEU A 170 7.01 -9.93 3.54
C LEU A 170 8.46 -9.91 4.02
N LEU A 171 9.19 -11.01 3.89
CA LEU A 171 10.59 -11.11 4.30
C LEU A 171 11.46 -10.09 3.55
N ILE A 172 11.40 -10.04 2.22
CA ILE A 172 12.20 -9.14 1.39
C ILE A 172 11.88 -7.67 1.72
N GLY A 173 10.59 -7.31 1.72
CA GLY A 173 10.15 -5.94 2.00
C GLY A 173 10.52 -5.49 3.40
N PHE A 174 10.23 -6.34 4.39
CA PHE A 174 10.43 -6.01 5.80
C PHE A 174 11.91 -6.00 6.20
N VAL A 175 12.67 -7.04 5.84
CA VAL A 175 14.11 -7.13 6.13
C VAL A 175 14.87 -6.09 5.31
N GLY A 176 14.60 -5.98 4.01
CA GLY A 176 15.26 -5.00 3.16
C GLY A 176 14.99 -3.57 3.62
N GLY A 177 13.74 -3.24 3.94
CA GLY A 177 13.37 -1.92 4.45
C GLY A 177 14.01 -1.60 5.80
N TYR A 178 14.00 -2.55 6.73
CA TYR A 178 14.67 -2.39 8.02
C TYR A 178 16.19 -2.21 7.87
N LEU A 179 16.84 -3.01 7.02
CA LEU A 179 18.27 -2.88 6.75
C LEU A 179 18.60 -1.52 6.10
N TRP A 180 17.79 -1.07 5.15
CA TRP A 180 17.95 0.26 4.57
C TRP A 180 17.77 1.35 5.63
N TYR A 181 16.72 1.30 6.45
CA TYR A 181 16.55 2.26 7.55
C TYR A 181 17.79 2.33 8.45
N ARG A 182 18.33 1.18 8.86
CA ARG A 182 19.55 1.11 9.69
C ARG A 182 20.77 1.67 8.99
N PHE A 183 20.93 1.39 7.69
CA PHE A 183 21.97 1.96 6.87
C PHE A 183 21.86 3.48 6.80
N ASP A 184 20.66 4.01 6.59
CA ASP A 184 20.37 5.43 6.45
C ASP A 184 20.70 6.20 7.74
N GLN A 185 20.28 5.66 8.89
CA GLN A 185 20.61 6.21 10.21
C GLN A 185 22.12 6.23 10.50
N TYR A 186 22.88 5.29 9.96
CA TYR A 186 24.34 5.25 10.10
C TYR A 186 25.06 6.14 9.08
N TRP A 187 24.56 6.15 7.84
CA TRP A 187 25.23 6.75 6.70
C TRP A 187 25.04 8.25 6.62
N ILE A 188 23.82 8.76 6.85
CA ILE A 188 23.54 10.21 6.76
C ILE A 188 24.44 11.03 7.71
N PRO A 189 24.63 10.64 8.99
CA PRO A 189 25.59 11.34 9.85
C PRO A 189 27.01 11.26 9.29
N LYS A 190 27.45 10.07 8.86
CA LYS A 190 28.81 9.84 8.36
C LYS A 190 29.09 10.56 7.05
N SER A 191 28.09 10.75 6.19
CA SER A 191 28.23 11.51 4.94
C SER A 191 28.40 12.99 5.18
N ARG A 192 27.94 13.52 6.33
CA ARG A 192 28.21 14.91 6.72
C ARG A 192 29.64 15.11 7.21
N GLU A 193 30.29 14.05 7.69
CA GLU A 193 31.65 14.09 8.24
C GLU A 193 32.73 13.75 7.21
N VAL A 194 32.43 12.82 6.29
CA VAL A 194 33.41 12.31 5.30
C VAL A 194 32.99 12.70 3.88
N PRO A 195 33.80 13.51 3.15
CA PRO A 195 33.43 14.06 1.84
C PRO A 195 33.07 13.01 0.76
N ILE A 196 33.73 11.85 0.78
CA ILE A 196 33.49 10.81 -0.23
C ILE A 196 32.08 10.20 -0.13
N TRP A 197 31.53 10.09 1.08
CA TRP A 197 30.19 9.55 1.30
C TRP A 197 29.12 10.56 0.89
N ALA A 198 29.35 11.87 1.09
CA ALA A 198 28.50 12.92 0.55
C ALA A 198 28.48 12.91 -0.99
N LEU A 199 29.66 12.77 -1.61
CA LEU A 199 29.77 12.69 -3.07
C LEU A 199 29.00 11.49 -3.62
N LEU A 200 29.17 10.31 -3.02
CA LEU A 200 28.45 9.11 -3.43
C LEU A 200 26.94 9.26 -3.29
N TYR A 201 26.47 9.83 -2.17
CA TYR A 201 25.05 10.14 -1.98
C TYR A 201 24.51 11.09 -3.05
N TYR A 202 25.26 12.14 -3.37
CA TYR A 202 24.89 13.11 -4.41
C TYR A 202 24.81 12.46 -5.79
N ILE A 203 25.79 11.63 -6.16
CA ILE A 203 25.79 10.90 -7.44
C ILE A 203 24.58 9.97 -7.54
N LEU A 204 24.27 9.22 -6.47
CA LEU A 204 23.11 8.32 -6.45
C LEU A 204 21.78 9.09 -6.55
N THR A 205 21.66 10.21 -5.83
CA THR A 205 20.45 11.04 -5.87
C THR A 205 20.27 11.71 -7.24
N LEU A 206 21.35 12.23 -7.82
CA LEU A 206 21.31 12.86 -9.13
C LEU A 206 21.00 11.85 -10.23
N SER A 207 21.66 10.68 -10.23
CA SER A 207 21.42 9.62 -11.23
C SER A 207 20.01 9.07 -11.17
N SER A 208 19.46 8.83 -9.97
CA SER A 208 18.06 8.41 -9.80
C SER A 208 17.07 9.47 -10.27
N SER A 209 17.34 10.75 -9.99
CA SER A 209 16.52 11.87 -10.47
C SER A 209 16.54 11.99 -11.99
N ILE A 210 17.72 11.91 -12.61
CA ILE A 210 17.86 11.92 -14.08
C ILE A 210 17.10 10.74 -14.69
N PHE A 211 17.28 9.53 -14.17
CA PHE A 211 16.57 8.35 -14.64
C PHE A 211 15.05 8.53 -14.59
N TYR A 212 14.51 9.01 -13.46
CA TYR A 212 13.07 9.20 -13.29
C TYR A 212 12.51 10.26 -14.23
N VAL A 213 13.19 11.40 -14.37
CA VAL A 213 12.81 12.45 -15.31
C VAL A 213 12.84 11.92 -16.74
N SER A 214 13.90 11.22 -17.15
CA SER A 214 13.99 10.61 -18.48
C SER A 214 12.90 9.58 -18.73
N TRP A 215 12.59 8.74 -17.74
CA TRP A 215 11.51 7.75 -17.84
C TRP A 215 10.14 8.44 -17.98
N PHE A 216 9.85 9.45 -17.16
CA PHE A 216 8.61 10.22 -17.23
C PHE A 216 8.44 10.94 -18.58
N PHE A 217 9.48 11.62 -19.07
CA PHE A 217 9.46 12.23 -20.40
C PHE A 217 9.32 11.19 -21.51
N GLY A 218 9.93 10.01 -21.37
CA GLY A 218 9.73 8.88 -22.27
C GLY A 218 8.26 8.47 -22.36
N GLN A 219 7.58 8.31 -21.22
CA GLN A 219 6.14 8.02 -21.17
C GLN A 219 5.31 9.15 -21.80
N PHE A 220 5.64 10.42 -21.53
CA PHE A 220 4.94 11.55 -22.11
C PHE A 220 5.10 11.62 -23.64
N VAL A 221 6.30 11.37 -24.17
CA VAL A 221 6.55 11.33 -25.63
C VAL A 221 5.78 10.18 -26.28
N VAL A 222 5.73 9.01 -25.64
CA VAL A 222 4.92 7.88 -26.11
C VAL A 222 3.43 8.26 -26.12
N PHE A 223 2.91 8.84 -25.05
CA PHE A 223 1.53 9.31 -24.97
C PHE A 223 1.20 10.36 -26.03
N TRP A 224 2.10 11.33 -26.26
CA TRP A 224 1.94 12.35 -27.30
C TRP A 224 1.92 11.77 -28.71
N LYS A 225 2.78 10.77 -28.97
CA LYS A 225 2.89 10.11 -30.28
C LYS A 225 1.72 9.15 -30.54
N TYR A 226 1.16 8.58 -29.49
CA TYR A 226 0.04 7.64 -29.53
C TYR A 226 -1.07 8.12 -28.58
N PRO A 227 -1.73 9.25 -28.89
CA PRO A 227 -2.76 9.81 -28.02
C PRO A 227 -3.94 8.85 -27.88
N ILE A 228 -4.59 8.87 -26.72
CA ILE A 228 -5.84 8.12 -26.50
C ILE A 228 -6.84 8.55 -27.58
N PRO A 229 -7.40 7.62 -28.37
CA PRO A 229 -8.30 7.98 -29.46
C PRO A 229 -9.54 8.72 -28.94
N ASP A 230 -9.79 9.91 -29.48
CA ASP A 230 -10.83 10.89 -29.10
C ASP A 230 -12.29 10.46 -29.35
N VAL A 231 -12.59 9.16 -29.44
CA VAL A 231 -13.93 8.70 -29.81
C VAL A 231 -14.84 8.63 -28.58
N PHE A 232 -15.14 9.79 -28.00
CA PHE A 232 -16.39 10.03 -27.29
C PHE A 232 -17.44 10.40 -28.34
N TYR A 233 -18.34 9.48 -28.70
CA TYR A 233 -19.61 9.88 -29.31
C TYR A 233 -20.76 9.77 -28.29
N PRO A 234 -21.75 10.67 -28.36
CA PRO A 234 -22.85 10.74 -27.43
C PRO A 234 -23.77 9.53 -27.63
N VAL A 235 -24.33 9.10 -26.51
CA VAL A 235 -25.35 8.04 -26.34
C VAL A 235 -26.48 8.18 -27.36
#